data_AF-A0A7J7KRS0-F1
#
_entry.id   AF-A0A7J7KRS0-F1
#
_cell.length_a   1.000
_cell.length_b   1.000
_cell.length_c   1.000
_cell.angle_alpha   90.00
_cell.angle_beta   90.00
_cell.angle_gamma   90.00
#
_symmetry.space_group_name_H-M   'P 1'
#
loop_
_entity.id
_entity.type
_entity.pdbx_description
1 polymer ?
#
loop_
_entity_poly.entity_id
_entity_poly.type
_entity_poly.pdbx_seq_one_letter_code
_entity_poly.pdbx_strand_id
1 'polypeptide(L)'
;MPEPAYAYDYPPIIRKTQTKHAPKQPFQSYLDKYRDKKEVAEEVIKEHLSEISPYSPLESQQLPYPLAKPTKPGVYHDQLPPTWMQKNAIHKVKKTGKYKYIYSGDS
;
A
#
# COMPACT_ATOMS: atom_id res chain seq x y z
N MET A 1 10.25 -43.82 8.76
CA MET A 1 9.01 -43.21 8.24
C MET A 1 9.08 -41.72 8.55
N PRO A 2 8.79 -40.82 7.60
CA PRO A 2 8.68 -39.39 7.90
C PRO A 2 7.48 -39.14 8.82
N GLU A 3 7.63 -38.21 9.77
CA GLU A 3 6.55 -37.82 10.68
C GLU A 3 5.48 -37.00 9.94
N PRO A 4 4.18 -37.18 10.26
CA PRO A 4 3.12 -36.37 9.67
C PRO A 4 3.21 -34.93 10.17
N ALA A 5 3.24 -33.98 9.23
CA ALA A 5 3.13 -32.56 9.52
C ALA A 5 1.66 -32.14 9.47
N TYR A 6 1.15 -31.59 10.58
CA TYR A 6 -0.20 -31.05 10.66
C TYR A 6 -0.14 -29.53 10.53
N ALA A 7 -1.03 -28.95 9.72
CA ALA A 7 -1.24 -27.53 9.62
C ALA A 7 -2.69 -27.19 9.99
N TYR A 8 -2.87 -26.11 10.73
CA TYR A 8 -4.20 -25.58 11.00
C TYR A 8 -4.73 -24.87 9.75
N ASP A 9 -5.84 -25.35 9.21
CA ASP A 9 -6.52 -24.71 8.08
C ASP A 9 -7.43 -23.58 8.59
N TYR A 10 -7.11 -22.34 8.20
CA TYR A 10 -7.90 -21.19 8.61
C TYR A 10 -9.19 -21.12 7.78
N PRO A 11 -10.35 -20.85 8.41
CA PRO A 11 -11.58 -20.69 7.66
C PRO A 11 -11.45 -19.53 6.67
N PRO A 12 -12.06 -19.63 5.48
CA PRO A 12 -12.02 -18.56 4.50
C PRO A 12 -12.69 -17.30 5.07
N ILE A 13 -12.12 -16.13 4.77
CA ILE A 13 -12.65 -14.84 5.21
C ILE A 13 -14.01 -14.62 4.53
N ILE A 14 -15.09 -14.68 5.30
CA ILE A 14 -16.45 -14.40 4.79
C ILE A 14 -16.57 -12.89 4.54
N ARG A 15 -16.71 -12.51 3.27
CA ARG A 15 -16.94 -11.12 2.85
C ARG A 15 -18.41 -10.94 2.48
N LYS A 16 -19.01 -9.82 2.90
CA LYS A 16 -20.33 -9.42 2.42
C LYS A 16 -20.26 -9.13 0.93
N THR A 17 -21.34 -9.35 0.19
CA THR A 17 -21.42 -8.98 -1.23
C THR A 17 -21.21 -7.47 -1.42
N GLN A 18 -20.60 -7.09 -2.54
CA GLN A 18 -20.37 -5.69 -2.84
C GLN A 18 -21.72 -5.00 -3.16
N THR A 19 -22.00 -3.92 -2.46
CA THR A 19 -23.14 -3.03 -2.66
C THR A 19 -22.70 -1.78 -3.40
N LYS A 20 -23.53 -1.24 -4.30
CA LYS A 20 -23.22 -0.02 -5.05
C LYS A 20 -22.95 1.19 -4.14
N HIS A 21 -23.69 1.28 -3.03
CA HIS A 21 -23.51 2.34 -2.04
C HIS A 21 -23.32 1.71 -0.65
N ALA A 22 -22.19 2.00 -0.02
CA ALA A 22 -21.85 1.55 1.32
C ALA A 22 -21.93 2.74 2.31
N PRO A 23 -23.14 3.15 2.75
CA PRO A 23 -23.35 4.43 3.44
C PRO A 23 -22.62 4.54 4.79
N LYS A 24 -22.27 3.41 5.41
CA LYS A 24 -21.61 3.35 6.72
C LYS A 24 -20.13 2.96 6.64
N GLN A 25 -19.55 2.85 5.45
CA GLN A 25 -18.13 2.51 5.30
C GLN A 25 -17.39 3.63 4.57
N PRO A 26 -16.18 4.00 5.04
CA PRO A 26 -15.36 4.96 4.32
C PRO A 26 -15.04 4.37 2.95
N PHE A 27 -15.25 5.18 1.90
CA PHE A 27 -15.15 4.77 0.50
C PHE A 27 -13.84 4.02 0.20
N GLN A 28 -12.71 4.57 0.66
CA GLN A 28 -11.38 3.99 0.47
C GLN A 28 -11.30 2.57 1.04
N SER A 29 -11.61 2.41 2.34
CA SER A 29 -11.50 1.11 3.00
C SER A 29 -12.54 0.11 2.53
N TYR A 30 -13.64 0.58 1.95
CA TYR A 30 -14.66 -0.29 1.37
C TYR A 30 -14.14 -0.91 0.07
N LEU A 31 -13.71 -0.09 -0.89
CA LEU A 31 -13.25 -0.57 -2.18
C LEU A 31 -11.98 -1.41 -2.08
N ASP A 32 -11.05 -1.03 -1.19
CA ASP A 32 -9.82 -1.81 -0.96
C ASP A 32 -10.10 -3.24 -0.48
N LYS A 33 -11.27 -3.52 0.14
CA LYS A 33 -11.64 -4.89 0.55
C LYS A 33 -12.01 -5.79 -0.63
N TYR A 34 -12.53 -5.22 -1.71
CA TYR A 34 -13.05 -5.97 -2.86
C TYR A 34 -12.09 -5.98 -4.04
N ARG A 35 -11.06 -5.15 -4.00
CA ARG A 35 -10.04 -5.10 -5.04
C ARG A 35 -9.26 -6.41 -5.11
N ASP A 36 -8.97 -6.86 -6.33
CA ASP A 36 -8.13 -8.04 -6.51
C ASP A 36 -6.68 -7.70 -6.11
N LYS A 37 -6.04 -8.65 -5.44
CA LYS A 37 -4.64 -8.50 -4.99
C LYS A 37 -3.70 -8.40 -6.19
N LYS A 38 -4.02 -9.05 -7.30
CA LYS A 38 -3.21 -9.03 -8.52
C LYS A 38 -3.19 -7.64 -9.15
N GLU A 39 -4.35 -7.02 -9.31
CA GLU A 39 -4.46 -5.64 -9.82
C GLU A 39 -3.67 -4.65 -8.97
N VAL A 40 -3.77 -4.78 -7.64
CA VAL A 40 -3.00 -3.93 -6.71
C VAL A 40 -1.50 -4.15 -6.91
N ALA A 41 -1.05 -5.40 -7.04
CA ALA A 41 0.36 -5.71 -7.25
C ALA A 41 0.87 -5.10 -8.56
N GLU A 42 0.12 -5.22 -9.66
CA GLU A 42 0.46 -4.62 -10.95
C GLU A 42 0.61 -3.10 -10.86
N GLU A 43 -0.31 -2.42 -10.17
CA GLU A 43 -0.23 -0.97 -9.95
C GLU A 43 1.03 -0.59 -9.19
N VAL A 44 1.35 -1.31 -8.11
CA VAL A 44 2.53 -1.00 -7.30
C VAL A 44 3.81 -1.25 -8.11
N ILE A 45 3.86 -2.31 -8.93
CA ILE A 45 4.99 -2.61 -9.82
C ILE A 45 5.15 -1.50 -10.85
N LYS A 46 4.07 -1.08 -11.51
CA LYS A 46 4.11 0.02 -12.49
C LYS A 46 4.58 1.33 -11.85
N GLU A 47 4.07 1.66 -10.66
CA GLU A 47 4.50 2.82 -9.89
C GLU A 47 6.00 2.74 -9.58
N HIS A 48 6.49 1.58 -9.13
CA HIS A 48 7.91 1.39 -8.83
C HIS A 48 8.81 1.50 -10.06
N LEU A 49 8.45 0.82 -11.16
CA LEU A 49 9.19 0.88 -12.42
C LEU A 49 9.20 2.28 -13.02
N SER A 50 8.18 3.10 -12.78
CA SER A 50 8.17 4.50 -13.23
C SER A 50 9.19 5.39 -12.50
N GLU A 51 9.56 5.02 -11.27
CA GLU A 51 10.55 5.73 -10.45
C GLU A 51 11.98 5.27 -10.75
N ILE A 52 12.13 4.02 -11.19
CA ILE A 52 13.43 3.42 -11.50
C ILE A 52 13.76 3.63 -12.98
N SER A 53 14.71 4.52 -13.24
CA SER A 53 15.40 4.55 -14.53
C SER A 53 16.65 3.66 -14.46
N PRO A 54 16.90 2.77 -15.43
CA PRO A 54 18.15 2.01 -15.48
C PRO A 54 19.38 2.90 -15.73
N TYR A 55 19.17 4.14 -16.18
CA TYR A 55 20.23 5.10 -16.53
C TYR A 55 20.46 6.18 -15.47
N SER A 56 19.65 6.21 -14.41
CA SER A 56 19.79 7.22 -13.36
C SER A 56 19.86 6.50 -12.01
N PRO A 57 20.86 6.80 -11.17
CA PRO A 57 20.87 6.24 -9.83
C PRO A 57 19.59 6.66 -9.12
N LEU A 58 18.94 5.71 -8.44
CA LEU A 58 17.83 6.07 -7.56
C LEU A 58 18.38 7.01 -6.51
N GLU A 59 17.90 8.24 -6.49
CA GLU A 59 17.88 9.03 -5.27
C GLU A 59 16.95 8.30 -4.30
N SER A 60 17.48 7.30 -3.58
CA SER A 60 16.77 6.74 -2.45
C SER A 60 16.65 7.87 -1.44
N GLN A 61 15.54 8.59 -1.47
CA GLN A 61 15.17 9.56 -0.46
C GLN A 61 14.85 8.79 0.82
N GLN A 62 15.89 8.25 1.45
CA GLN A 62 15.86 7.86 2.85
C GLN A 62 15.77 9.17 3.62
N LEU A 63 14.55 9.70 3.75
CA LEU A 63 14.29 10.86 4.56
C LEU A 63 14.78 10.53 5.98
N PRO A 64 15.59 11.39 6.62
CA PRO A 64 16.07 11.15 7.98
C PRO A 64 14.92 10.98 8.97
N TYR A 65 13.75 11.55 8.65
CA TYR A 65 12.52 11.40 9.41
C TYR A 65 11.39 10.97 8.46
N PRO A 66 11.07 9.67 8.35
CA PRO A 66 10.11 9.15 7.38
C PRO A 66 8.67 9.64 7.59
N LEU A 67 8.37 10.17 8.78
CA LEU A 67 7.08 10.75 9.13
C LEU A 67 7.02 12.27 8.96
N ALA A 68 8.18 12.94 8.87
CA ALA A 68 8.23 14.38 8.65
C ALA A 68 8.22 14.65 7.15
N LYS A 69 7.03 14.61 6.54
CA LYS A 69 6.90 15.12 5.17
C LYS A 69 7.00 16.64 5.22
N PRO A 70 7.90 17.26 4.44
CA PRO A 70 7.92 18.70 4.35
C PRO A 70 6.62 19.16 3.66
N THR A 71 5.75 19.79 4.44
CA THR A 71 4.69 20.63 3.87
C THR A 71 5.39 21.80 3.21
N LYS A 72 5.15 22.03 1.90
CA LYS A 72 5.73 23.20 1.21
C LYS A 72 5.34 24.46 2.00
N PRO A 73 6.26 25.41 2.23
CA PRO A 73 5.92 26.65 2.91
C PRO A 73 4.78 27.35 2.16
N GLY A 74 3.74 27.76 2.89
CA GLY A 74 2.55 28.43 2.32
C GLY A 74 1.37 27.51 1.97
N VAL A 75 1.46 26.20 2.19
CA VAL A 75 0.32 25.28 2.00
C VAL A 75 -0.56 25.31 3.24
N TYR A 76 -1.77 25.86 3.08
CA TYR A 76 -2.80 25.89 4.13
C TYR A 76 -3.51 24.55 4.27
N HIS A 77 -4.24 24.37 5.38
CA HIS A 77 -5.01 23.15 5.66
C HIS A 77 -5.93 22.70 4.52
N ASP A 78 -6.54 23.66 3.80
CA ASP A 78 -7.42 23.40 2.66
C ASP A 78 -6.70 22.91 1.41
N GLN A 79 -5.39 23.12 1.33
CA GLN A 79 -4.53 22.70 0.22
C GLN A 79 -3.75 21.43 0.54
N LEU A 80 -3.90 20.89 1.75
CA LEU A 80 -3.27 19.63 2.12
C LEU A 80 -3.94 18.48 1.35
N PRO A 81 -3.15 17.50 0.89
CA PRO A 81 -3.73 16.30 0.31
C PRO A 81 -4.61 15.60 1.34
N PRO A 82 -5.69 14.92 0.93
CA PRO A 82 -6.54 14.16 1.83
C PRO A 82 -5.75 13.19 2.72
N THR A 83 -6.25 12.93 3.93
CA THR A 83 -5.55 12.11 4.92
C THR A 83 -5.20 10.70 4.44
N TRP A 84 -6.03 10.10 3.56
CA TRP A 84 -5.73 8.80 2.96
C TRP A 84 -4.51 8.85 2.03
N MET A 85 -4.32 9.94 1.28
CA MET A 85 -3.17 10.11 0.38
C MET A 85 -1.90 10.34 1.21
N GLN A 86 -2.00 11.09 2.30
CA GLN A 86 -0.91 11.26 3.25
C GLN A 86 -0.48 9.91 3.86
N LYS A 87 -1.45 9.12 4.34
CA LYS A 87 -1.23 7.77 4.88
C LYS A 87 -0.60 6.85 3.84
N ASN A 88 -1.09 6.85 2.60
CA ASN A 88 -0.53 6.03 1.53
C ASN A 88 0.95 6.34 1.29
N ALA A 89 1.31 7.62 1.20
CA ALA A 89 2.72 7.96 1.00
C ALA A 89 3.57 7.71 2.27
N ILE A 90 3.00 7.71 3.49
CA ILE A 90 3.70 7.20 4.69
C ILE A 90 3.92 5.68 4.57
N HIS A 91 2.91 4.92 4.16
CA HIS A 91 3.02 3.47 3.97
C HIS A 91 4.05 3.11 2.90
N LYS A 92 4.15 3.90 1.82
CA LYS A 92 5.16 3.78 0.77
C LYS A 92 6.57 3.97 1.33
N VAL A 93 6.82 5.07 2.03
CA VAL A 93 8.12 5.34 2.67
C VAL A 93 8.48 4.24 3.69
N LYS A 94 7.53 3.79 4.50
CA LYS A 94 7.71 2.69 5.45
C LYS A 94 7.81 1.31 4.79
N LYS A 95 7.55 1.19 3.49
CA LYS A 95 7.51 -0.08 2.74
C LYS A 95 6.56 -1.11 3.38
N THR A 96 5.39 -0.63 3.81
CA THR A 96 4.38 -1.45 4.51
C THR A 96 3.13 -1.68 3.65
N GLY A 97 2.30 -2.65 4.05
CA GLY A 97 1.05 -2.97 3.36
C GLY A 97 1.31 -3.45 1.92
N LYS A 98 0.65 -2.82 0.95
CA LYS A 98 0.78 -3.19 -0.48
C LYS A 98 2.20 -3.03 -1.03
N TYR A 99 3.02 -2.18 -0.43
CA TYR A 99 4.40 -1.94 -0.86
C TYR A 99 5.38 -2.99 -0.33
N LYS A 100 4.99 -3.82 0.66
CA LYS A 100 5.90 -4.75 1.34
C LYS A 100 6.61 -5.69 0.35
N TYR A 101 5.83 -6.31 -0.53
CA TYR A 101 6.29 -7.38 -1.42
C TYR A 101 7.31 -6.94 -2.48
N ILE A 102 7.35 -5.65 -2.84
CA ILE A 102 8.34 -5.14 -3.81
C ILE A 102 9.71 -4.97 -3.16
N TYR A 103 9.75 -4.64 -1.87
CA TYR A 103 11.00 -4.27 -1.18
C TYR A 103 11.53 -5.35 -0.24
N SER A 104 10.73 -6.37 0.10
CA SER A 104 11.23 -7.61 0.70
C SER A 104 11.77 -8.48 -0.43
N GLY A 105 13.09 -8.49 -0.63
CA GLY A 105 13.76 -9.24 -1.70
C GLY A 105 13.72 -10.76 -1.54
N ASP A 106 12.57 -11.32 -1.16
CA ASP A 106 12.33 -12.76 -1.11
C ASP A 106 11.69 -13.15 -2.45
N SER A 107 12.55 -13.37 -3.46
CA SER A 107 12.20 -14.03 -4.71
C SER A 107 13.22 -15.10 -5.04
#